data_AF-A0A2U3PU45-F1
#
_entry.id   AF-A0A2U3PU45-F1
#
_cell.length_a   1.000
_cell.length_b   1.000
_cell.length_c   1.000
_cell.angle_alpha   90.00
_cell.angle_beta   90.00
_cell.angle_gamma   90.00
#
_symmetry.space_group_name_H-M   'P 1'
#
loop_
_entity.id
_entity.type
_entity.pdbx_description
1 polymer ?
#
loop_
_entity_poly.entity_id
_entity_poly.type
_entity_poly.pdbx_seq_one_letter_code
_entity_poly.pdbx_strand_id
1 'polypeptide(L)'
;MPKSESDLWDALTALDGGAQASLFAHCASFTANAVYEPANRYNQGRVSAQGVRTRLDQADVLARAVGLDMVLAGWRPTVDNYLGQVTKPRILEAVREAKGESWAQLIDHLKKADMAKEAERLLDGSG
;
A
#
# COMPACT_ATOMS: atom_id res chain seq x y z
N MET A 1 -2.09 32.80 -12.61
CA MET A 1 -2.69 32.33 -11.34
C MET A 1 -3.67 33.40 -10.86
N PRO A 2 -4.86 33.02 -10.37
CA PRO A 2 -5.83 33.95 -9.79
C PRO A 2 -5.20 34.85 -8.73
N LYS A 3 -5.63 36.12 -8.65
CA LYS A 3 -5.03 37.13 -7.76
C LYS A 3 -5.83 37.36 -6.48
N SER A 4 -7.05 36.83 -6.41
CA SER A 4 -7.95 36.89 -5.26
C SER A 4 -8.75 35.60 -5.11
N GLU A 5 -9.43 35.43 -3.97
CA GLU A 5 -10.31 34.28 -3.72
C GLU A 5 -11.53 34.25 -4.66
N SER A 6 -12.14 35.40 -4.96
CA SER A 6 -13.25 35.47 -5.92
C SER A 6 -12.81 35.04 -7.32
N ASP A 7 -11.65 35.52 -7.78
CA ASP A 7 -11.12 35.13 -9.10
C ASP A 7 -10.81 33.63 -9.18
N LEU A 8 -10.46 33.00 -8.05
CA LEU A 8 -10.23 31.56 -7.97
C LEU A 8 -11.55 30.80 -8.09
N TRP A 9 -12.59 31.21 -7.36
CA TRP A 9 -13.91 30.56 -7.43
C TRP A 9 -14.54 30.69 -8.82
N ASP A 10 -14.43 31.85 -9.45
CA ASP A 10 -14.89 32.06 -10.82
C ASP A 10 -14.15 31.13 -11.80
N ALA A 11 -12.84 30.99 -11.65
CA ALA A 11 -12.05 30.08 -12.47
C ALA A 11 -12.43 28.60 -12.26
N LEU A 12 -12.67 28.17 -11.01
CA LEU A 12 -13.04 26.80 -10.68
C LEU A 12 -14.45 26.44 -11.18
N THR A 13 -15.39 27.36 -11.07
CA THR A 13 -16.79 27.15 -11.52
C THR A 13 -16.92 27.19 -13.03
N ALA A 14 -16.00 27.87 -13.73
CA ALA A 14 -15.94 27.87 -15.19
C ALA A 14 -15.33 26.59 -15.80
N LEU A 15 -14.70 25.72 -15.01
CA LEU A 15 -14.20 24.43 -15.47
C LEU A 15 -15.36 23.51 -15.87
N ASP A 16 -15.17 22.74 -16.95
CA ASP A 16 -16.11 21.67 -17.26
C ASP A 16 -16.07 20.54 -16.21
N GLY A 17 -17.07 19.66 -16.24
CA GLY A 17 -17.19 18.59 -15.26
C GLY A 17 -15.99 17.62 -15.24
N GLY A 18 -15.31 17.42 -16.38
CA GLY A 18 -14.13 16.56 -16.46
C GLY A 18 -12.90 17.21 -15.82
N ALA A 19 -12.69 18.49 -16.07
CA ALA A 19 -11.64 19.27 -15.44
C ALA A 19 -11.86 19.41 -13.92
N GLN A 20 -13.11 19.63 -13.48
CA GLN A 20 -13.46 19.63 -12.06
C GLN A 20 -13.21 18.27 -11.41
N ALA A 21 -13.63 17.17 -12.06
CA ALA A 21 -13.38 15.83 -11.55
C ALA A 21 -11.88 15.50 -11.47
N SER A 22 -11.09 15.95 -12.45
CA SER A 22 -9.63 15.75 -12.46
C SER A 22 -8.95 16.53 -11.33
N LEU A 23 -9.37 17.78 -11.09
CA LEU A 23 -8.89 18.56 -9.96
C LEU A 23 -9.28 17.93 -8.62
N PHE A 24 -10.53 17.46 -8.50
CA PHE A 24 -10.99 16.77 -7.32
C PHE A 24 -10.20 15.49 -7.07
N ALA A 25 -9.96 14.68 -8.11
CA ALA A 25 -9.14 13.48 -8.01
C ALA A 25 -7.71 13.80 -7.59
N HIS A 26 -7.12 14.87 -8.13
CA HIS A 26 -5.80 15.35 -7.72
C HIS A 26 -5.78 15.71 -6.22
N CYS A 27 -6.71 16.54 -5.75
CA CYS A 27 -6.83 16.91 -4.35
C CYS A 27 -7.06 15.68 -3.45
N ALA A 28 -7.96 14.77 -3.83
CA ALA A 28 -8.27 13.57 -3.08
C ALA A 28 -7.07 12.61 -3.01
N SER A 29 -6.24 12.52 -4.06
CA SER A 29 -5.07 11.64 -4.09
C SER A 29 -4.08 11.90 -2.94
N PHE A 30 -3.93 13.16 -2.50
CA PHE A 30 -3.09 13.53 -1.35
C PHE A 30 -3.63 13.02 -0.01
N THR A 31 -4.89 12.61 0.04
CA THR A 31 -5.54 12.10 1.26
C THR A 31 -5.57 10.57 1.32
N ALA A 32 -5.20 9.88 0.24
CA ALA A 32 -5.18 8.43 0.20
C ALA A 32 -4.11 7.88 1.16
N ASN A 33 -4.53 7.09 2.13
CA ASN A 33 -3.65 6.44 3.09
C ASN A 33 -3.86 4.92 3.07
N ALA A 34 -2.93 4.23 2.41
CA ALA A 34 -2.88 2.77 2.31
C ALA A 34 -1.78 2.14 3.20
N VAL A 35 -1.25 2.88 4.17
CA VAL A 35 -0.18 2.37 5.04
C VAL A 35 -0.76 1.42 6.07
N TYR A 36 -0.16 0.24 6.25
CA TYR A 36 -0.45 -0.61 7.39
C TYR A 36 0.35 -0.14 8.61
N GLU A 37 -0.34 0.11 9.72
CA GLU A 37 0.29 0.44 11.00
C GLU A 37 -0.23 -0.50 12.08
N PRO A 38 0.63 -1.20 12.84
CA PRO A 38 0.17 -2.09 13.89
C PRO A 38 -0.52 -1.30 15.01
N ALA A 39 -1.75 -1.63 15.36
CA ALA A 39 -2.42 -1.05 16.54
C ALA A 39 -1.87 -1.69 17.83
N ASN A 40 -0.65 -1.33 18.20
CA ASN A 40 0.06 -1.84 19.37
C ASN A 40 0.22 -0.77 20.46
N ARG A 41 0.66 -1.19 21.66
CA ARG A 41 0.90 -0.31 22.81
C ARG A 41 1.89 0.84 22.54
N TYR A 42 2.80 0.67 21.57
CA TYR A 42 3.81 1.65 21.22
C TYR A 42 3.26 2.78 20.35
N ASN A 43 2.14 2.53 19.66
CA ASN A 43 1.43 3.54 18.89
C ASN A 43 0.44 4.39 19.73
N GLN A 44 0.52 4.32 21.07
CA GLN A 44 -0.15 5.20 22.04
C GLN A 44 -1.66 5.43 21.78
N GLY A 45 -2.35 4.47 21.16
CA GLY A 45 -3.77 4.62 20.78
C GLY A 45 -4.04 5.61 19.64
N ARG A 46 -3.01 6.09 18.93
CA ARG A 46 -3.15 6.97 17.76
C ARG A 46 -3.92 6.31 16.61
N VAL A 47 -3.86 5.00 16.52
CA VAL A 47 -4.51 4.21 15.48
C VAL A 47 -5.19 3.00 16.10
N SER A 48 -6.48 2.81 15.82
CA SER A 48 -7.22 1.61 16.21
C SER A 48 -7.08 0.54 15.14
N ALA A 49 -7.10 -0.74 15.53
CA ALA A 49 -7.04 -1.85 14.57
C ALA A 49 -8.17 -1.77 13.53
N GLN A 50 -9.37 -1.38 13.98
CA GLN A 50 -10.52 -1.16 13.11
C GLN A 50 -10.28 -0.01 12.13
N GLY A 51 -9.71 1.11 12.58
CA GLY A 51 -9.41 2.25 11.72
C GLY A 51 -8.38 1.90 10.63
N VAL A 52 -7.34 1.15 10.99
CA VAL A 52 -6.33 0.65 10.04
C VAL A 52 -6.97 -0.30 9.02
N ARG A 53 -7.82 -1.22 9.47
CA ARG A 53 -8.55 -2.12 8.56
C ARG A 53 -9.45 -1.33 7.61
N THR A 54 -10.29 -0.44 8.13
CA THR A 54 -11.22 0.33 7.31
C THR A 54 -10.51 1.17 6.24
N ARG A 55 -9.39 1.85 6.56
CA ARG A 55 -8.66 2.61 5.53
C ARG A 55 -8.03 1.71 4.46
N LEU A 56 -7.57 0.52 4.83
CA LEU A 56 -7.01 -0.44 3.87
C LEU A 56 -8.11 -1.01 2.95
N ASP A 57 -9.29 -1.30 3.50
CA ASP A 57 -10.45 -1.74 2.71
C ASP A 57 -10.86 -0.64 1.70
N GLN A 58 -10.82 0.64 2.09
CA GLN A 58 -11.07 1.76 1.17
C GLN A 58 -9.97 1.93 0.12
N ALA A 59 -8.69 1.75 0.50
CA ALA A 59 -7.58 1.79 -0.44
C ALA A 59 -7.69 0.67 -1.50
N ASP A 60 -8.15 -0.52 -1.11
CA ASP A 60 -8.41 -1.63 -2.05
C ASP A 60 -9.52 -1.30 -3.05
N VAL A 61 -10.60 -0.65 -2.60
CA VAL A 61 -11.66 -0.16 -3.50
C VAL A 61 -11.10 0.84 -4.51
N LEU A 62 -10.27 1.79 -4.06
CA LEU A 62 -9.62 2.77 -4.94
C LEU A 62 -8.68 2.09 -5.93
N ALA A 63 -7.84 1.15 -5.48
CA ALA A 63 -6.92 0.41 -6.34
C ALA A 63 -7.67 -0.33 -7.47
N ARG A 64 -8.77 -1.01 -7.15
CA ARG A 64 -9.63 -1.66 -8.15
C ARG A 64 -10.29 -0.67 -9.10
N ALA A 65 -10.80 0.45 -8.58
CA ALA A 65 -11.47 1.47 -9.39
C ALA A 65 -10.54 2.12 -10.42
N VAL A 66 -9.26 2.33 -10.06
CA VAL A 66 -8.27 2.92 -10.98
C VAL A 66 -7.48 1.88 -11.78
N GLY A 67 -7.77 0.58 -11.61
CA GLY A 67 -7.03 -0.49 -12.25
C GLY A 67 -5.55 -0.52 -11.85
N LEU A 68 -5.24 -0.18 -10.60
CA LEU A 68 -3.88 -0.22 -10.08
C LEU A 68 -3.42 -1.67 -9.93
N ASP A 69 -2.53 -2.07 -10.82
CA ASP A 69 -1.77 -3.30 -10.71
C ASP A 69 -0.36 -2.97 -10.21
N MET A 70 -0.07 -3.33 -8.96
CA MET A 70 1.23 -3.05 -8.35
C MET A 70 2.37 -3.82 -9.03
N VAL A 71 2.10 -5.02 -9.57
CA VAL A 71 3.11 -5.83 -10.27
C VAL A 71 3.47 -5.16 -11.60
N LEU A 72 2.47 -4.76 -12.39
CA LEU A 72 2.71 -4.00 -13.62
C LEU A 72 3.38 -2.65 -13.35
N ALA A 73 3.12 -2.04 -12.19
CA ALA A 73 3.83 -0.85 -11.72
C ALA A 73 5.27 -1.12 -11.25
N GLY A 74 5.74 -2.37 -11.31
CA GLY A 74 7.11 -2.77 -10.99
C GLY A 74 7.36 -3.05 -9.50
N TRP A 75 6.31 -3.11 -8.67
CA TRP A 75 6.48 -3.45 -7.27
C TRP A 75 6.90 -4.92 -7.11
N ARG A 76 7.93 -5.14 -6.29
CA ARG A 76 8.39 -6.47 -5.89
C ARG A 76 8.76 -6.46 -4.41
N PRO A 77 8.44 -7.51 -3.65
CA PRO A 77 8.86 -7.63 -2.27
C PRO A 77 10.36 -7.93 -2.19
N THR A 78 11.13 -6.99 -1.68
CA THR A 78 12.58 -7.12 -1.47
C THR A 78 12.92 -7.00 0.01
N VAL A 79 14.14 -7.40 0.38
CA VAL A 79 14.72 -7.21 1.71
C VAL A 79 14.75 -5.73 2.06
N ASP A 80 15.15 -4.87 1.12
CA ASP A 80 15.33 -3.45 1.35
C ASP A 80 14.00 -2.70 1.52
N ASN A 81 12.90 -3.18 0.94
CA ASN A 81 11.59 -2.55 1.05
C ASN A 81 10.66 -3.20 2.09
N TYR A 82 10.30 -4.47 1.95
CA TYR A 82 9.18 -5.11 2.65
C TYR A 82 9.67 -6.24 3.56
N LEU A 83 10.41 -7.19 3.01
CA LEU A 83 10.79 -8.43 3.70
C LEU A 83 11.74 -8.17 4.88
N GLY A 84 12.58 -7.13 4.82
CA GLY A 84 13.40 -6.71 5.95
C GLY A 84 12.60 -6.05 7.09
N GLN A 85 11.47 -5.42 6.77
CA GLN A 85 10.67 -4.62 7.70
C GLN A 85 9.64 -5.46 8.46
N VAL A 86 9.08 -6.49 7.83
CA VAL A 86 8.05 -7.33 8.44
C VAL A 86 8.63 -8.43 9.36
N THR A 87 7.75 -9.07 10.13
CA THR A 87 8.12 -10.16 11.05
C THR A 87 8.27 -11.48 10.30
N LYS A 88 9.01 -12.45 10.88
CA LYS A 88 9.15 -13.80 10.28
C LYS A 88 7.80 -14.44 9.89
N PRO A 89 6.76 -14.43 10.74
CA PRO A 89 5.47 -15.00 10.35
C PRO A 89 4.85 -14.33 9.11
N ARG A 90 5.04 -13.01 8.97
CA ARG A 90 4.53 -12.28 7.81
C ARG A 90 5.33 -12.56 6.53
N ILE A 91 6.64 -12.80 6.64
CA ILE A 91 7.45 -13.29 5.51
C ILE A 91 6.94 -14.66 5.04
N LEU A 92 6.71 -15.59 5.99
CA LEU A 92 6.20 -16.93 5.69
C LEU A 92 4.81 -16.89 5.06
N GLU A 93 3.94 -16.01 5.55
CA GLU A 93 2.61 -15.79 4.97
C GLU A 93 2.69 -15.29 3.53
N ALA A 94 3.55 -14.31 3.23
CA ALA A 94 3.74 -13.82 1.86
C ALA A 94 4.26 -14.92 0.92
N VAL A 95 5.23 -15.73 1.36
CA VAL A 95 5.72 -16.88 0.57
C VAL A 95 4.64 -17.93 0.37
N ARG A 96 3.83 -18.22 1.40
CA ARG A 96 2.70 -19.15 1.34
C ARG A 96 1.64 -18.69 0.34
N GLU A 97 1.26 -17.41 0.38
CA GLU A 97 0.26 -16.84 -0.52
C GLU A 97 0.73 -16.90 -1.99
N ALA A 98 2.02 -16.63 -2.25
CA ALA A 98 2.55 -16.55 -3.60
C ALA A 98 2.98 -17.92 -4.20
N LYS A 99 3.53 -18.83 -3.39
CA LYS A 99 4.14 -20.08 -3.86
C LYS A 99 3.56 -21.34 -3.20
N GLY A 100 2.82 -21.20 -2.11
CA GLY A 100 2.22 -22.31 -1.35
C GLY A 100 2.98 -22.71 -0.08
N GLU A 101 2.34 -23.54 0.74
CA GLU A 101 2.82 -23.93 2.09
C GLU A 101 4.19 -24.62 2.09
N SER A 102 4.46 -25.49 1.11
CA SER A 102 5.71 -26.26 1.04
C SER A 102 6.94 -25.35 0.97
N TRP A 103 6.84 -24.22 0.26
CA TRP A 103 7.92 -23.24 0.15
C TRP A 103 8.13 -22.45 1.43
N ALA A 104 7.06 -22.16 2.17
CA ALA A 104 7.18 -21.49 3.46
C ALA A 104 7.91 -22.39 4.48
N GLN A 105 7.64 -23.69 4.48
CA GLN A 105 8.30 -24.66 5.37
C GLN A 105 9.81 -24.78 5.11
N LEU A 106 10.26 -24.60 3.86
CA LEU A 106 11.70 -24.64 3.52
C LEU A 106 12.50 -23.52 4.19
N ILE A 107 11.87 -22.41 4.58
CA ILE A 107 12.57 -21.24 5.11
C ILE A 107 12.23 -20.95 6.59
N ASP A 108 11.33 -21.71 7.22
CA ASP A 108 10.79 -21.41 8.56
C ASP A 108 11.86 -21.35 9.67
N HIS A 109 12.88 -22.19 9.55
CA HIS A 109 13.95 -22.40 10.51
C HIS A 109 15.04 -21.32 10.39
N LEU A 110 15.04 -20.56 9.29
CA LEU A 110 16.06 -19.55 9.03
C LEU A 110 15.94 -18.38 10.00
N LYS A 111 17.08 -17.75 10.31
CA LYS A 111 17.11 -16.46 11.03
C LYS A 111 16.49 -15.37 10.15
N LYS A 112 16.01 -14.27 10.76
CA LYS A 112 15.20 -13.25 10.05
C LYS A 112 15.89 -12.72 8.79
N ALA A 113 17.17 -12.36 8.90
CA ALA A 113 17.91 -11.78 7.78
C ALA A 113 18.06 -12.78 6.62
N ASP A 114 18.37 -14.04 6.93
CA ASP A 114 18.51 -15.10 5.93
C ASP A 114 17.16 -15.48 5.32
N MET A 115 16.11 -15.55 6.15
CA MET A 115 14.73 -15.77 5.72
C MET A 115 14.25 -14.69 4.76
N ALA A 116 14.55 -13.41 5.02
CA ALA A 116 14.16 -12.31 4.14
C ALA A 116 14.86 -12.40 2.78
N LYS A 117 16.16 -12.72 2.75
CA LYS A 117 16.92 -12.91 1.50
C LYS A 117 16.39 -14.10 0.70
N GLU A 118 16.13 -15.22 1.36
CA GLU A 118 15.62 -16.41 0.68
C GLU A 118 14.18 -16.19 0.20
N ALA A 119 13.35 -15.50 0.98
CA ALA A 119 12.01 -15.13 0.55
C ALA A 119 12.03 -14.20 -0.67
N GLU A 120 12.95 -13.23 -0.76
CA GLU A 120 13.10 -12.40 -1.96
C GLU A 120 13.40 -13.25 -3.19
N ARG A 121 14.35 -14.19 -3.07
CA ARG A 121 14.69 -15.12 -4.15
C ARG A 121 13.51 -16.02 -4.55
N LEU A 122 12.72 -16.49 -3.58
CA LEU A 122 11.55 -17.32 -3.83
C LEU A 122 10.41 -16.52 -4.47
N LEU A 123 10.23 -15.26 -4.09
CA LEU A 123 9.15 -14.40 -4.56
C LEU A 123 9.46 -13.70 -5.89
N ASP A 124 10.69 -13.84 -6.40
CA ASP A 124 11.02 -13.29 -7.70
C ASP A 124 10.18 -13.95 -8.80
N GLY A 125 9.57 -13.13 -9.64
CA GLY A 125 8.68 -13.57 -10.73
C GLY A 125 7.38 -14.27 -10.30
N SER A 126 6.94 -14.19 -9.03
CA SER A 126 5.57 -14.62 -8.63
C SER A 126 4.49 -13.54 -8.76
N GLY A 127 4.85 -12.38 -9.31
CA GLY A 127 3.90 -11.33 -9.68
C GLY A 127 3.27 -11.61 -11.03
#